data_AF-A0A6G2S1Y7-F1
#
_entry.id   AF-A0A6G2S1Y7-F1
#
_cell.length_a   1.000
_cell.length_b   1.000
_cell.length_c   1.000
_cell.angle_alpha   90.00
_cell.angle_beta   90.00
_cell.angle_gamma   90.00
#
_symmetry.space_group_name_H-M   'P 1'
#
loop_
_entity.id
_entity.type
_entity.pdbx_description
1 polymer ?
#
loop_
_entity_poly.entity_id
_entity_poly.type
_entity_poly.pdbx_seq_one_letter_code
_entity_poly.pdbx_strand_id
1 'polypeptide(L)'
;LLTLHHIASDGWSEAPLLRDLSVAYEARLLSGEAPRWAALPVQYADYTLWQRELLAEVGEEQAEFWARTLADLPQELALPTDRPRPEHPSHAGGLLHFGIPAELHHRLESLARGQGVTLFMALQAALAVLLSRIGAGGDVPLGTATAGRSDQALDDLVGFFVNTLVLRTDTSGNPPFAELLQRVREADLAAFAHEDLPFERIVEQLNPDRTGGRHPLFQTMFVLQNNAPAGLDLPDTHITPQPLDAAPSKFDLGWSFTEQRDVDGNPAGISGMLQYATDLFDAATAEELHRLFVRVVDAVTGDPDAGVEGVEFFASAEQERTLLGRSAERRSELLRSAESRDAETASGSGAGLVRGPRSVQEELLSGLFAQVLGVQSVAPGDNFFALGGHSLKATRLISRIRSVLGVELGVRTLFGAPTVAGLLEHLTGEGAVARPAVTARPRPEVLPLSFAQQRLWFLDRFEQSPTYNAPFAFRIEGPVDLEALQRAIEDVVARHESLRTVFPDVDGEPFQHILPPEQAGAKVSVVQCTPADLPTLIQEAAFTSFALASDLPLRVSLFSSSAAEHVLLLTLHHIASDGWSEAPLLRDL
;
A
#
# COMPACT_ATOMS: atom_id res chain seq x y z
N LEU A 1 13.11 -3.67 -17.99
CA LEU A 1 12.36 -3.52 -16.73
C LEU A 1 11.17 -2.62 -17.02
N LEU A 2 10.00 -2.91 -16.43
CA LEU A 2 8.79 -2.10 -16.52
C LEU A 2 8.20 -2.04 -15.11
N THR A 3 8.13 -0.84 -14.54
CA THR A 3 7.57 -0.56 -13.21
C THR A 3 6.91 0.82 -13.27
N LEU A 4 5.58 0.88 -13.23
CA LEU A 4 4.82 2.13 -13.22
C LEU A 4 4.59 2.67 -11.79
N HIS A 5 4.05 3.88 -11.71
CA HIS A 5 4.04 4.70 -10.50
C HIS A 5 2.85 4.46 -9.57
N HIS A 6 2.98 3.61 -8.55
CA HIS A 6 2.20 3.77 -7.31
C HIS A 6 3.08 3.50 -6.08
N ILE A 7 3.15 4.47 -5.16
CA ILE A 7 4.10 4.50 -4.02
C ILE A 7 3.42 4.77 -2.66
N ALA A 8 2.08 4.69 -2.63
CA ALA A 8 1.25 5.10 -1.48
C ALA A 8 -0.01 4.23 -1.32
N SER A 9 0.02 3.01 -1.87
CA SER A 9 -1.14 2.10 -1.98
C SER A 9 -0.70 0.71 -2.44
N ASP A 10 -1.56 -0.30 -2.19
CA ASP A 10 -1.35 -1.71 -2.59
C ASP A 10 -2.38 -2.24 -3.60
N GLY A 11 -3.42 -1.48 -3.92
CA GLY A 11 -3.93 -1.44 -5.29
C GLY A 11 -4.68 -2.64 -5.86
N TRP A 12 -5.18 -3.46 -4.97
CA TRP A 12 -5.94 -4.67 -5.22
C TRP A 12 -7.15 -4.49 -6.18
N SER A 13 -7.69 -3.28 -6.34
CA SER A 13 -8.78 -2.94 -7.27
C SER A 13 -8.41 -2.98 -8.74
N GLU A 14 -7.13 -2.87 -9.08
CA GLU A 14 -6.75 -2.75 -10.48
C GLU A 14 -6.78 -4.09 -11.21
N ALA A 15 -6.44 -5.18 -10.52
CA ALA A 15 -6.56 -6.53 -11.05
C ALA A 15 -7.99 -6.84 -11.56
N PRO A 16 -9.08 -6.63 -10.78
CA PRO A 16 -10.43 -6.76 -11.30
C PRO A 16 -10.79 -5.66 -12.32
N LEU A 17 -10.31 -4.43 -12.19
CA LEU A 17 -10.59 -3.36 -13.17
C LEU A 17 -10.09 -3.71 -14.58
N LEU A 18 -8.81 -4.04 -14.73
CA LEU A 18 -8.20 -4.34 -16.04
C LEU A 18 -8.69 -5.66 -16.61
N ARG A 19 -8.86 -6.69 -15.76
CA ARG A 19 -9.44 -7.98 -16.15
C ARG A 19 -10.87 -7.82 -16.65
N ASP A 20 -11.72 -7.12 -15.88
CA ASP A 20 -13.12 -6.93 -16.26
C ASP A 20 -13.20 -6.07 -17.54
N LEU A 21 -12.36 -5.04 -17.70
CA LEU A 21 -12.24 -4.26 -18.94
C LEU A 21 -11.82 -5.11 -20.15
N SER A 22 -10.82 -5.99 -19.99
CA SER A 22 -10.34 -6.88 -21.06
C SER A 22 -11.45 -7.84 -21.51
N VAL A 23 -12.13 -8.48 -20.55
CA VAL A 23 -13.28 -9.39 -20.81
C VAL A 23 -14.47 -8.65 -21.43
N ALA A 24 -14.74 -7.42 -21.00
CA ALA A 24 -15.78 -6.59 -21.58
C ALA A 24 -15.46 -6.19 -23.03
N TYR A 25 -14.22 -5.80 -23.30
CA TYR A 25 -13.77 -5.44 -24.64
C TYR A 25 -13.81 -6.63 -25.60
N GLU A 26 -13.31 -7.80 -25.19
CA GLU A 26 -13.39 -9.03 -25.99
C GLU A 26 -14.85 -9.40 -26.32
N ALA A 27 -15.74 -9.40 -25.32
CA ALA A 27 -17.15 -9.73 -25.52
C ALA A 27 -17.81 -8.75 -26.52
N ARG A 28 -17.55 -7.45 -26.39
CA ARG A 28 -18.08 -6.40 -27.27
C ARG A 28 -17.51 -6.48 -28.68
N LEU A 29 -16.22 -6.77 -28.83
CA LEU A 29 -15.55 -6.90 -30.12
C LEU A 29 -15.98 -8.15 -30.90
N LEU A 30 -16.02 -9.31 -30.24
CA LEU A 30 -16.29 -10.60 -30.89
C LEU A 30 -17.78 -10.87 -31.13
N SER A 31 -18.68 -10.31 -30.31
CA SER A 31 -20.11 -10.63 -30.34
C SER A 31 -21.07 -9.44 -30.31
N GLY A 32 -20.60 -8.25 -29.89
CA GLY A 32 -21.45 -7.09 -29.59
C GLY A 32 -22.26 -7.20 -28.29
N GLU A 33 -22.39 -8.40 -27.70
CA GLU A 33 -23.07 -8.61 -26.43
C GLU A 33 -22.31 -8.01 -25.24
N ALA A 34 -23.01 -7.79 -24.13
CA ALA A 34 -22.40 -7.44 -22.85
C ALA A 34 -21.65 -8.66 -22.25
N PRO A 35 -20.56 -8.44 -21.50
CA PRO A 35 -19.82 -9.51 -20.83
C PRO A 35 -20.70 -10.28 -19.83
N ARG A 36 -20.45 -11.59 -19.72
CA ARG A 36 -21.22 -12.50 -18.86
C ARG A 36 -20.45 -12.85 -17.58
N TRP A 37 -20.34 -11.88 -16.68
CA TRP A 37 -19.68 -12.06 -15.38
C TRP A 37 -20.56 -12.78 -14.35
N ALA A 38 -19.93 -13.36 -13.34
CA ALA A 38 -20.60 -13.64 -12.07
C ALA A 38 -21.02 -12.32 -11.38
N ALA A 39 -22.17 -12.31 -10.71
CA ALA A 39 -22.58 -11.19 -9.89
C ALA A 39 -21.63 -11.03 -8.70
N LEU A 40 -21.27 -9.78 -8.38
CA LEU A 40 -20.48 -9.46 -7.19
C LEU A 40 -21.32 -9.76 -5.94
N PRO A 41 -20.76 -10.41 -4.90
CA PRO A 41 -21.54 -10.85 -3.73
C PRO A 41 -21.95 -9.68 -2.82
N VAL A 42 -21.16 -8.60 -2.84
CA VAL A 42 -21.36 -7.33 -2.12
C VAL A 42 -20.85 -6.19 -3.01
N GLN A 43 -21.06 -4.93 -2.62
CA GLN A 43 -20.45 -3.75 -3.25
C GLN A 43 -19.73 -2.90 -2.19
N TYR A 44 -19.00 -1.86 -2.62
CA TYR A 44 -18.25 -1.00 -1.71
C TYR A 44 -19.11 -0.34 -0.62
N ALA A 45 -20.36 0.02 -0.93
CA ALA A 45 -21.31 0.56 0.05
C ALA A 45 -21.63 -0.43 1.19
N ASP A 46 -21.67 -1.73 0.89
CA ASP A 46 -21.92 -2.77 1.89
C ASP A 46 -20.69 -2.97 2.80
N TYR A 47 -19.47 -2.85 2.25
CA TYR A 47 -18.23 -2.76 3.02
C TYR A 47 -18.20 -1.51 3.92
N THR A 48 -18.60 -0.33 3.43
CA THR A 48 -18.67 0.89 4.23
C THR A 48 -19.58 0.73 5.45
N LEU A 49 -20.76 0.11 5.28
CA LEU A 49 -21.68 -0.17 6.38
C LEU A 49 -21.09 -1.20 7.36
N TRP A 50 -20.51 -2.29 6.85
CA TRP A 50 -19.84 -3.31 7.66
C TRP A 50 -18.68 -2.75 8.49
N GLN A 51 -17.81 -1.92 7.91
CA GLN A 51 -16.64 -1.35 8.61
C GLN A 51 -17.08 -0.47 9.79
N ARG A 52 -18.15 0.30 9.63
CA ARG A 52 -18.68 1.19 10.67
C ARG A 52 -19.33 0.43 11.82
N GLU A 53 -19.88 -0.76 11.56
CA GLU A 53 -20.36 -1.69 12.61
C GLU A 53 -19.21 -2.41 13.31
N LEU A 54 -18.24 -2.97 12.56
CA LEU A 54 -17.06 -3.63 13.13
C LEU A 54 -16.32 -2.71 14.11
N LEU A 55 -16.14 -1.44 13.75
CA LEU A 55 -15.46 -0.45 14.59
C LEU A 55 -16.28 0.00 15.81
N ALA A 56 -17.58 -0.30 15.86
CA ALA A 56 -18.38 -0.16 17.09
C ALA A 56 -18.19 -1.35 18.05
N GLU A 57 -17.66 -2.49 17.57
CA GLU A 57 -17.36 -3.69 18.37
C GLU A 57 -15.90 -3.74 18.83
N VAL A 58 -14.93 -3.53 17.93
CA VAL A 58 -13.48 -3.67 18.23
C VAL A 58 -12.70 -2.36 18.33
N GLY A 59 -13.33 -1.22 18.00
CA GLY A 59 -12.63 0.05 17.82
C GLY A 59 -11.95 0.60 19.08
N GLU A 60 -12.49 0.33 20.27
CA GLU A 60 -11.95 0.84 21.55
C GLU A 60 -10.66 0.13 21.96
N GLU A 61 -10.57 -1.20 21.81
CA GLU A 61 -9.34 -1.97 22.10
C GLU A 61 -8.20 -1.59 21.14
N GLN A 62 -8.50 -1.46 19.84
CA GLN A 62 -7.52 -1.03 18.85
C GLN A 62 -7.09 0.43 19.10
N ALA A 63 -8.00 1.30 19.52
CA ALA A 63 -7.70 2.67 19.92
C ALA A 63 -6.76 2.72 21.15
N GLU A 64 -6.98 1.87 22.17
CA GLU A 64 -6.03 1.76 23.29
C GLU A 64 -4.66 1.22 22.87
N PHE A 65 -4.60 0.27 21.93
CA PHE A 65 -3.33 -0.20 21.37
C PHE A 65 -2.56 0.93 20.67
N TRP A 66 -3.19 1.62 19.72
CA TRP A 66 -2.53 2.65 18.92
C TRP A 66 -2.10 3.86 19.77
N ALA A 67 -2.93 4.29 20.73
CA ALA A 67 -2.57 5.36 21.66
C ALA A 67 -1.34 5.04 22.53
N ARG A 68 -1.14 3.78 22.92
CA ARG A 68 0.06 3.35 23.68
C ARG A 68 1.28 3.17 22.78
N THR A 69 1.10 2.58 21.60
CA THR A 69 2.18 2.27 20.66
C THR A 69 2.80 3.53 20.05
N LEU A 70 1.99 4.56 19.82
CA LEU A 70 2.39 5.83 19.24
C LEU A 70 2.45 6.98 20.28
N ALA A 71 2.49 6.65 21.58
CA ALA A 71 2.78 7.61 22.64
C ALA A 71 4.20 8.18 22.48
N ASP A 72 4.38 9.47 22.74
CA ASP A 72 5.67 10.18 22.67
C ASP A 72 6.39 10.07 21.30
N LEU A 73 5.65 9.78 20.23
CA LEU A 73 6.18 9.64 18.87
C LEU A 73 6.73 10.99 18.34
N PRO A 74 7.90 11.03 17.68
CA PRO A 74 8.43 12.26 17.11
C PRO A 74 7.47 12.85 16.08
N GLN A 75 6.98 14.07 16.35
CA GLN A 75 6.01 14.78 15.50
C GLN A 75 6.53 15.05 14.08
N GLU A 76 7.86 15.16 13.93
CA GLU A 76 8.53 15.30 12.64
C GLU A 76 9.94 14.69 12.70
N LEU A 77 10.30 13.85 11.73
CA LEU A 77 11.65 13.32 11.56
C LEU A 77 12.61 14.42 11.11
N ALA A 78 13.81 14.48 11.71
CA ALA A 78 14.84 15.45 11.36
C ALA A 78 15.61 15.05 10.09
N LEU A 79 14.91 14.95 8.96
CA LEU A 79 15.48 14.57 7.66
C LEU A 79 16.48 15.63 7.13
N PRO A 80 17.52 15.24 6.36
CA PRO A 80 18.54 16.15 5.83
C PRO A 80 18.07 16.91 4.58
N THR A 81 17.00 17.68 4.71
CA THR A 81 16.42 18.47 3.60
C THR A 81 17.41 19.50 3.05
N ASP A 82 17.30 19.82 1.76
CA ASP A 82 18.02 20.92 1.10
C ASP A 82 17.40 22.29 1.43
N ARG A 83 16.14 22.29 1.88
CA ARG A 83 15.29 23.47 2.06
C ARG A 83 14.49 23.38 3.38
N PRO A 84 14.13 24.51 3.99
CA PRO A 84 13.12 24.53 5.04
C PRO A 84 11.74 24.18 4.45
N ARG A 85 10.90 23.50 5.24
CA ARG A 85 9.51 23.18 4.86
C ARG A 85 8.70 24.45 4.60
N PRO A 86 8.01 24.59 3.45
CA PRO A 86 7.12 25.73 3.20
C PRO A 86 5.85 25.65 4.08
N GLU A 87 5.22 26.80 4.34
CA GLU A 87 3.95 26.85 5.07
C GLU A 87 2.79 26.17 4.31
N HIS A 88 2.89 26.15 2.97
CA HIS A 88 1.95 25.53 2.05
C HIS A 88 2.77 24.73 1.02
N PRO A 89 2.73 23.39 1.00
CA PRO A 89 3.43 22.58 0.01
C PRO A 89 2.87 22.79 -1.41
N SER A 90 3.73 22.63 -2.41
CA SER A 90 3.34 22.55 -3.82
C SER A 90 2.85 21.15 -4.23
N HIS A 91 3.10 20.14 -3.38
CA HIS A 91 2.97 18.71 -3.67
C HIS A 91 3.76 18.24 -4.89
N ALA A 92 4.68 19.05 -5.44
CA ALA A 92 5.53 18.65 -6.56
C ALA A 92 6.50 17.54 -6.11
N GLY A 93 6.52 16.45 -6.89
CA GLY A 93 7.30 15.25 -6.61
C GLY A 93 8.32 14.96 -7.70
N GLY A 94 9.54 14.63 -7.30
CA GLY A 94 10.50 13.94 -8.16
C GLY A 94 10.49 12.44 -7.88
N LEU A 95 10.94 11.63 -8.85
CA LEU A 95 11.05 10.17 -8.72
C LEU A 95 12.42 9.69 -9.22
N LEU A 96 13.02 8.75 -8.50
CA LEU A 96 14.25 8.06 -8.90
C LEU A 96 14.04 6.54 -8.86
N HIS A 97 14.43 5.86 -9.95
CA HIS A 97 14.50 4.40 -10.00
C HIS A 97 15.92 3.93 -9.66
N PHE A 98 16.01 2.87 -8.85
CA PHE A 98 17.26 2.21 -8.49
C PHE A 98 17.07 0.69 -8.39
N GLY A 99 18.12 -0.05 -8.07
CA GLY A 99 18.05 -1.52 -7.94
C GLY A 99 18.99 -2.07 -6.88
N ILE A 100 18.53 -3.12 -6.21
CA ILE A 100 19.32 -3.98 -5.32
C ILE A 100 19.71 -5.22 -6.14
N PRO A 101 21.00 -5.52 -6.34
CA PRO A 101 21.46 -6.69 -7.10
C PRO A 101 20.93 -8.02 -6.54
N ALA A 102 20.88 -9.05 -7.41
CA ALA A 102 20.39 -10.38 -7.05
C ALA A 102 21.16 -11.00 -5.88
N GLU A 103 22.46 -10.72 -5.78
CA GLU A 103 23.32 -11.16 -4.68
C GLU A 103 22.87 -10.53 -3.34
N LEU A 104 22.58 -9.23 -3.32
CA LEU A 104 22.09 -8.55 -2.11
C LEU A 104 20.67 -8.98 -1.75
N HIS A 105 19.79 -9.19 -2.75
CA HIS A 105 18.47 -9.76 -2.53
C HIS A 105 18.58 -11.18 -1.92
N HIS A 106 19.45 -12.04 -2.44
CA HIS A 106 19.67 -13.37 -1.87
C HIS A 106 20.21 -13.31 -0.42
N ARG A 107 21.12 -12.37 -0.09
CA ARG A 107 21.57 -12.18 1.30
C ARG A 107 20.45 -11.66 2.22
N LEU A 108 19.66 -10.68 1.78
CA LEU A 108 18.49 -10.19 2.51
C LEU A 108 17.48 -11.32 2.79
N GLU A 109 17.11 -12.10 1.78
CA GLU A 109 16.15 -13.20 1.93
C GLU A 109 16.69 -14.31 2.85
N SER A 110 18.00 -14.59 2.78
CA SER A 110 18.67 -15.57 3.66
C SER A 110 18.73 -15.11 5.12
N LEU A 111 19.05 -13.83 5.36
CA LEU A 111 19.04 -13.23 6.70
C LEU A 111 17.61 -13.18 7.27
N ALA A 112 16.65 -12.76 6.46
CA ALA A 112 15.24 -12.70 6.85
C ALA A 112 14.71 -14.10 7.24
N ARG A 113 14.95 -15.11 6.39
CA ARG A 113 14.64 -16.52 6.66
C ARG A 113 15.33 -17.05 7.92
N GLY A 114 16.60 -16.71 8.13
CA GLY A 114 17.38 -17.12 9.30
C GLY A 114 16.89 -16.49 10.61
N GLN A 115 16.41 -15.25 10.56
CA GLN A 115 15.85 -14.53 11.71
C GLN A 115 14.33 -14.76 11.90
N GLY A 116 13.67 -15.43 10.96
CA GLY A 116 12.21 -15.67 11.01
C GLY A 116 11.37 -14.42 10.74
N VAL A 117 11.89 -13.49 9.94
CA VAL A 117 11.24 -12.24 9.51
C VAL A 117 11.00 -12.23 8.00
N THR A 118 10.24 -11.25 7.49
CA THR A 118 10.01 -11.09 6.04
C THR A 118 11.02 -10.16 5.39
N LEU A 119 11.08 -10.17 4.05
CA LEU A 119 11.83 -9.19 3.26
C LEU A 119 11.35 -7.74 3.54
N PHE A 120 10.05 -7.55 3.80
CA PHE A 120 9.45 -6.29 4.26
C PHE A 120 10.13 -5.79 5.55
N MET A 121 10.11 -6.60 6.61
CA MET A 121 10.75 -6.30 7.91
C MET A 121 12.25 -6.02 7.75
N ALA A 122 12.95 -6.74 6.87
CA ALA A 122 14.38 -6.55 6.63
C ALA A 122 14.71 -5.23 5.91
N LEU A 123 13.92 -4.87 4.89
CA LEU A 123 14.06 -3.59 4.18
C LEU A 123 13.63 -2.40 5.07
N GLN A 124 12.60 -2.57 5.90
CA GLN A 124 12.16 -1.58 6.90
C GLN A 124 13.26 -1.31 7.93
N ALA A 125 13.84 -2.36 8.51
CA ALA A 125 14.95 -2.24 9.44
C ALA A 125 16.16 -1.53 8.79
N ALA A 126 16.51 -1.86 7.55
CA ALA A 126 17.58 -1.18 6.82
C ALA A 126 17.25 0.31 6.55
N LEU A 127 15.99 0.65 6.28
CA LEU A 127 15.55 2.04 6.11
C LEU A 127 15.60 2.82 7.43
N ALA A 128 15.16 2.21 8.53
CA ALA A 128 15.28 2.82 9.86
C ALA A 128 16.75 3.04 10.27
N VAL A 129 17.65 2.09 9.97
CA VAL A 129 19.10 2.28 10.16
C VAL A 129 19.62 3.45 9.33
N LEU A 130 19.26 3.55 8.04
CA LEU A 130 19.65 4.69 7.21
C LEU A 130 19.17 6.03 7.82
N LEU A 131 17.86 6.15 8.08
CA LEU A 131 17.26 7.38 8.59
C LEU A 131 17.84 7.78 9.95
N SER A 132 18.04 6.81 10.84
CA SER A 132 18.68 7.04 12.15
C SER A 132 20.11 7.56 11.99
N ARG A 133 20.90 6.92 11.11
CA ARG A 133 22.32 7.23 10.91
C ARG A 133 22.62 8.47 10.08
N ILE A 134 21.68 8.95 9.26
CA ILE A 134 21.74 10.31 8.69
C ILE A 134 21.22 11.38 9.66
N GLY A 135 20.79 11.00 10.86
CA GLY A 135 20.48 11.90 11.98
C GLY A 135 18.99 12.20 12.20
N ALA A 136 18.06 11.46 11.61
CA ALA A 136 16.63 11.75 11.74
C ALA A 136 16.07 11.47 13.15
N GLY A 137 16.60 10.46 13.85
CA GLY A 137 16.19 10.07 15.21
C GLY A 137 16.58 8.63 15.56
N GLY A 138 16.54 8.28 16.85
CA GLY A 138 16.63 6.87 17.29
C GLY A 138 15.28 6.13 17.22
N ASP A 139 14.19 6.87 17.25
CA ASP A 139 12.82 6.39 17.11
C ASP A 139 12.29 6.83 15.74
N VAL A 140 11.93 5.87 14.89
CA VAL A 140 11.65 6.11 13.47
C VAL A 140 10.25 5.62 13.09
N PRO A 141 9.24 6.50 13.01
CA PRO A 141 7.95 6.17 12.41
C PRO A 141 8.04 6.11 10.88
N LEU A 142 7.59 4.98 10.33
CA LEU A 142 7.40 4.76 8.89
C LEU A 142 5.91 4.49 8.62
N GLY A 143 5.36 5.09 7.58
CA GLY A 143 4.03 4.71 7.08
C GLY A 143 4.12 3.47 6.19
N THR A 144 3.11 2.59 6.24
CA THR A 144 2.87 1.55 5.22
C THR A 144 1.40 1.51 4.83
N ALA A 145 1.12 1.03 3.61
CA ALA A 145 -0.22 0.63 3.20
C ALA A 145 -0.54 -0.81 3.67
N THR A 146 -1.83 -1.09 3.87
CA THR A 146 -2.41 -2.42 4.09
C THR A 146 -3.76 -2.53 3.38
N ALA A 147 -4.04 -3.67 2.74
CA ALA A 147 -5.10 -3.76 1.74
C ALA A 147 -6.54 -3.63 2.28
N GLY A 148 -6.76 -3.75 3.60
CA GLY A 148 -8.08 -3.73 4.24
C GLY A 148 -9.05 -4.86 3.85
N ARG A 149 -8.71 -5.69 2.86
CA ARG A 149 -9.50 -6.83 2.37
C ARG A 149 -9.29 -8.07 3.23
N SER A 150 -9.81 -8.02 4.45
CA SER A 150 -9.86 -9.17 5.38
C SER A 150 -10.98 -10.18 5.07
N ASP A 151 -11.69 -10.01 3.95
CA ASP A 151 -12.81 -10.85 3.51
C ASP A 151 -12.75 -11.14 2.00
N GLN A 152 -12.86 -12.42 1.63
CA GLN A 152 -12.85 -12.89 0.25
C GLN A 152 -13.99 -12.30 -0.61
N ALA A 153 -15.11 -11.86 0.00
CA ALA A 153 -16.18 -11.18 -0.70
C ALA A 153 -15.74 -9.85 -1.36
N LEU A 154 -14.58 -9.32 -0.99
CA LEU A 154 -14.00 -8.08 -1.50
C LEU A 154 -12.97 -8.30 -2.61
N ASP A 155 -12.51 -9.53 -2.87
CA ASP A 155 -11.40 -9.82 -3.79
C ASP A 155 -11.65 -9.26 -5.21
N ASP A 156 -12.89 -9.38 -5.70
CA ASP A 156 -13.30 -8.99 -7.05
C ASP A 156 -13.75 -7.52 -7.19
N LEU A 157 -13.71 -6.71 -6.13
CA LEU A 157 -14.25 -5.34 -6.14
C LEU A 157 -13.22 -4.27 -6.52
N VAL A 158 -13.69 -3.26 -7.27
CA VAL A 158 -13.04 -1.95 -7.35
C VAL A 158 -13.53 -1.09 -6.19
N GLY A 159 -12.64 -0.52 -5.38
CA GLY A 159 -12.97 0.30 -4.22
C GLY A 159 -11.74 0.80 -3.47
N PHE A 160 -11.94 1.70 -2.49
CA PHE A 160 -10.83 2.21 -1.67
C PHE A 160 -10.75 1.46 -0.33
N PHE A 161 -10.06 0.32 -0.31
CA PHE A 161 -9.98 -0.53 0.89
C PHE A 161 -8.71 -0.30 1.73
N VAL A 162 -7.69 0.34 1.16
CA VAL A 162 -6.39 0.60 1.81
C VAL A 162 -6.55 1.35 3.13
N ASN A 163 -5.97 0.78 4.20
CA ASN A 163 -5.66 1.48 5.45
C ASN A 163 -4.14 1.80 5.51
N THR A 164 -3.76 2.82 6.27
CA THR A 164 -2.37 3.21 6.51
C THR A 164 -1.96 2.88 7.94
N LEU A 165 -0.90 2.10 8.14
CA LEU A 165 -0.36 1.82 9.47
C LEU A 165 0.92 2.65 9.73
N VAL A 166 1.20 2.92 11.01
CA VAL A 166 2.43 3.59 11.45
C VAL A 166 3.32 2.56 12.14
N LEU A 167 4.42 2.18 11.49
CA LEU A 167 5.39 1.22 11.97
C LEU A 167 6.53 1.96 12.67
N ARG A 168 6.51 1.93 14.00
CA ARG A 168 7.50 2.58 14.87
C ARG A 168 8.72 1.67 15.07
N THR A 169 9.87 2.08 14.56
CA THR A 169 11.11 1.31 14.65
C THR A 169 12.11 1.99 15.59
N ASP A 170 12.39 1.36 16.75
CA ASP A 170 13.36 1.84 17.74
C ASP A 170 14.77 1.26 17.50
N THR A 171 15.69 2.12 17.04
CA THR A 171 17.12 1.83 16.84
C THR A 171 17.97 2.22 18.06
N SER A 172 17.37 2.69 19.16
CA SER A 172 18.11 3.19 20.33
C SER A 172 18.84 2.08 21.10
N GLY A 173 19.95 2.47 21.73
CA GLY A 173 20.83 1.55 22.47
C GLY A 173 21.87 0.82 21.61
N ASN A 174 21.99 1.16 20.32
CA ASN A 174 22.93 0.55 19.37
C ASN A 174 22.79 -0.99 19.28
N PRO A 175 21.59 -1.53 19.03
CA PRO A 175 21.36 -2.96 18.90
C PRO A 175 22.16 -3.55 17.72
N PRO A 176 22.56 -4.83 17.78
CA PRO A 176 22.90 -5.60 16.59
C PRO A 176 21.76 -5.57 15.57
N PHE A 177 22.06 -5.59 14.27
CA PHE A 177 21.01 -5.59 13.25
C PHE A 177 20.07 -6.81 13.39
N ALA A 178 20.60 -7.97 13.77
CA ALA A 178 19.83 -9.16 14.11
C ALA A 178 18.81 -8.93 15.26
N GLU A 179 19.14 -8.11 16.26
CA GLU A 179 18.20 -7.75 17.34
C GLU A 179 17.15 -6.76 16.83
N LEU A 180 17.56 -5.75 16.04
CA LEU A 180 16.63 -4.78 15.44
C LEU A 180 15.58 -5.46 14.55
N LEU A 181 15.95 -6.51 13.82
CA LEU A 181 14.99 -7.32 13.06
C LEU A 181 13.92 -7.98 13.94
N GLN A 182 14.24 -8.41 15.17
CA GLN A 182 13.26 -8.93 16.11
C GLN A 182 12.41 -7.82 16.73
N ARG A 183 12.97 -6.64 17.03
CA ARG A 183 12.21 -5.46 17.47
C ARG A 183 11.16 -5.05 16.42
N VAL A 184 11.58 -4.94 15.16
CA VAL A 184 10.70 -4.66 14.00
C VAL A 184 9.63 -5.74 13.87
N ARG A 185 10.00 -7.02 13.93
CA ARG A 185 9.05 -8.13 13.90
C ARG A 185 7.98 -8.03 15.00
N GLU A 186 8.35 -7.71 16.24
CA GLU A 186 7.37 -7.59 17.32
C GLU A 186 6.44 -6.38 17.13
N ALA A 187 6.99 -5.22 16.75
CA ALA A 187 6.23 -4.01 16.48
C ALA A 187 5.26 -4.16 15.30
N ASP A 188 5.75 -4.64 14.16
CA ASP A 188 4.96 -4.86 12.94
C ASP A 188 3.80 -5.84 13.20
N LEU A 189 4.04 -6.93 13.92
CA LEU A 189 3.01 -7.92 14.21
C LEU A 189 2.01 -7.46 15.27
N ALA A 190 2.39 -6.51 16.12
CA ALA A 190 1.42 -5.80 16.93
C ALA A 190 0.59 -4.83 16.08
N ALA A 191 1.20 -4.08 15.15
CA ALA A 191 0.50 -3.19 14.23
C ALA A 191 -0.51 -3.93 13.33
N PHE A 192 -0.10 -4.97 12.60
CA PHE A 192 -1.00 -5.77 11.75
C PHE A 192 -2.10 -6.53 12.52
N ALA A 193 -1.97 -6.68 13.84
CA ALA A 193 -3.04 -7.25 14.67
C ALA A 193 -4.17 -6.26 15.02
N HIS A 194 -3.95 -4.96 14.79
CA HIS A 194 -4.91 -3.89 15.05
C HIS A 194 -5.10 -3.03 13.78
N GLU A 195 -5.08 -3.65 12.60
CA GLU A 195 -5.13 -2.99 11.29
C GLU A 195 -6.54 -2.53 10.86
N ASP A 196 -7.58 -2.83 11.65
CA ASP A 196 -8.97 -2.47 11.32
C ASP A 196 -9.27 -1.00 11.64
N LEU A 197 -8.63 -0.45 12.68
CA LEU A 197 -8.80 0.96 13.05
C LEU A 197 -8.23 1.84 11.93
N PRO A 198 -9.06 2.66 11.26
CA PRO A 198 -8.58 3.52 10.18
C PRO A 198 -7.56 4.53 10.71
N PHE A 199 -6.54 4.83 9.91
CA PHE A 199 -5.54 5.85 10.22
C PHE A 199 -6.14 7.18 10.69
N GLU A 200 -7.30 7.53 10.13
CA GLU A 200 -8.08 8.71 10.45
C GLU A 200 -8.46 8.76 11.94
N ARG A 201 -8.92 7.61 12.47
CA ARG A 201 -9.31 7.46 13.87
C ARG A 201 -8.09 7.50 14.79
N ILE A 202 -6.95 6.95 14.34
CA ILE A 202 -5.66 7.06 15.05
C ILE A 202 -5.23 8.53 15.16
N VAL A 203 -5.29 9.29 14.06
CA VAL A 203 -4.96 10.74 14.05
C VAL A 203 -5.96 11.57 14.86
N GLU A 204 -7.26 11.27 14.80
CA GLU A 204 -8.27 11.95 15.62
C GLU A 204 -8.05 11.72 17.13
N GLN A 205 -7.66 10.50 17.52
CA GLN A 205 -7.45 10.13 18.91
C GLN A 205 -6.12 10.66 19.49
N LEU A 206 -5.02 10.54 18.74
CA LEU A 206 -3.72 11.10 19.12
C LEU A 206 -3.71 12.63 19.03
N ASN A 207 -4.57 13.20 18.18
CA ASN A 207 -4.66 14.63 17.85
C ASN A 207 -3.28 15.32 17.73
N PRO A 208 -2.40 14.83 16.83
CA PRO A 208 -1.04 15.33 16.69
C PRO A 208 -1.02 16.78 16.18
N ASP A 209 0.15 17.41 16.30
CA ASP A 209 0.35 18.85 16.12
C ASP A 209 0.06 19.29 14.67
N ARG A 210 -1.15 19.84 14.45
CA ARG A 210 -1.73 20.13 13.12
C ARG A 210 -1.07 21.33 12.43
N THR A 211 -0.05 21.07 11.62
CA THR A 211 0.60 22.08 10.76
C THR A 211 0.38 21.76 9.28
N GLY A 212 -0.10 22.73 8.49
CA GLY A 212 -0.60 22.55 7.11
C GLY A 212 0.42 22.22 6.01
N GLY A 213 1.53 21.53 6.33
CA GLY A 213 2.58 21.20 5.37
C GLY A 213 3.38 19.92 5.63
N ARG A 214 2.92 19.05 6.55
CA ARG A 214 3.52 17.72 6.78
C ARG A 214 2.44 16.67 6.93
N HIS A 215 2.73 15.44 6.50
CA HIS A 215 1.88 14.30 6.82
C HIS A 215 1.94 14.02 8.34
N PRO A 216 0.79 13.72 9.00
CA PRO A 216 0.77 13.43 10.44
C PRO A 216 1.44 12.08 10.76
N LEU A 217 1.99 11.98 11.98
CA LEU A 217 2.63 10.79 12.59
C LEU A 217 3.89 10.24 11.90
N PHE A 218 4.08 10.46 10.60
CA PHE A 218 5.28 10.06 9.85
C PHE A 218 5.48 10.95 8.62
N GLN A 219 6.73 11.06 8.14
CA GLN A 219 7.09 11.78 6.91
C GLN A 219 7.64 10.87 5.81
N THR A 220 7.96 9.61 6.13
CA THR A 220 8.45 8.62 5.18
C THR A 220 7.44 7.49 5.01
N MET A 221 6.98 7.27 3.78
CA MET A 221 6.17 6.09 3.40
C MET A 221 7.09 4.97 2.89
N PHE A 222 6.75 3.72 3.22
CA PHE A 222 7.48 2.52 2.88
C PHE A 222 6.52 1.42 2.40
N VAL A 223 6.75 0.87 1.22
CA VAL A 223 5.90 -0.17 0.59
C VAL A 223 6.79 -1.23 -0.08
N LEU A 224 6.41 -2.51 0.03
CA LEU A 224 7.00 -3.62 -0.73
C LEU A 224 5.92 -4.36 -1.53
N GLN A 225 6.11 -4.41 -2.85
CA GLN A 225 5.28 -5.10 -3.82
C GLN A 225 5.96 -6.43 -4.24
N ASN A 226 5.40 -7.57 -3.86
CA ASN A 226 5.89 -8.90 -4.26
C ASN A 226 5.01 -9.54 -5.36
N ASN A 227 4.38 -8.70 -6.18
CA ASN A 227 3.20 -9.07 -6.95
C ASN A 227 3.45 -8.99 -8.45
N ALA A 228 2.99 -10.00 -9.20
CA ALA A 228 3.02 -9.98 -10.66
C ALA A 228 2.12 -8.87 -11.22
N PRO A 229 2.51 -8.21 -12.33
CA PRO A 229 1.74 -7.12 -12.90
C PRO A 229 0.42 -7.58 -13.52
N ALA A 230 -0.65 -6.82 -13.29
CA ALA A 230 -1.92 -7.02 -13.98
C ALA A 230 -1.79 -6.66 -15.47
N GLY A 231 -2.39 -7.47 -16.34
CA GLY A 231 -2.47 -7.20 -17.77
C GLY A 231 -3.78 -6.50 -18.12
N LEU A 232 -3.68 -5.42 -18.91
CA LEU A 232 -4.74 -5.08 -19.87
C LEU A 232 -4.50 -5.94 -21.11
N ASP A 233 -5.54 -6.59 -21.62
CA ASP A 233 -5.52 -7.35 -22.87
C ASP A 233 -6.65 -6.86 -23.80
N LEU A 234 -6.32 -6.65 -25.06
CA LEU A 234 -7.24 -6.22 -26.12
C LEU A 234 -6.87 -7.04 -27.38
N PRO A 235 -7.78 -7.88 -27.92
CA PRO A 235 -7.44 -8.79 -29.02
C PRO A 235 -6.81 -8.09 -30.24
N ASP A 236 -5.90 -8.80 -30.90
CA ASP A 236 -5.07 -8.34 -32.03
C ASP A 236 -4.15 -7.13 -31.76
N THR A 237 -3.89 -6.79 -30.49
CA THR A 237 -2.93 -5.73 -30.10
C THR A 237 -1.74 -6.24 -29.29
N HIS A 238 -0.68 -5.43 -29.21
CA HIS A 238 0.44 -5.58 -28.29
C HIS A 238 0.44 -4.41 -27.29
N ILE A 239 0.26 -4.71 -26.01
CA ILE A 239 0.10 -3.70 -24.95
C ILE A 239 1.34 -3.65 -24.06
N THR A 240 1.84 -2.44 -23.83
CA THR A 240 2.98 -2.17 -22.94
C THR A 240 2.65 -1.06 -21.94
N PRO A 241 3.01 -1.19 -20.65
CA PRO A 241 2.85 -0.11 -19.67
C PRO A 241 3.63 1.15 -20.12
N GLN A 242 2.98 2.31 -20.07
CA GLN A 242 3.54 3.60 -20.49
C GLN A 242 3.96 4.43 -19.26
N PRO A 243 5.25 4.76 -19.08
CA PRO A 243 5.71 5.65 -18.02
C PRO A 243 5.10 7.06 -18.08
N LEU A 244 5.02 7.69 -16.91
CA LEU A 244 4.76 9.11 -16.70
C LEU A 244 6.02 9.68 -16.04
N ASP A 245 6.48 10.89 -16.36
CA ASP A 245 7.81 11.32 -15.90
C ASP A 245 7.82 11.90 -14.47
N ALA A 246 6.67 12.30 -13.91
CA ALA A 246 6.53 12.75 -12.53
C ALA A 246 5.12 12.54 -12.00
N ALA A 247 4.98 12.28 -10.70
CA ALA A 247 3.70 12.26 -9.98
C ALA A 247 3.81 13.12 -8.70
N PRO A 248 2.71 13.77 -8.24
CA PRO A 248 2.71 14.54 -7.00
C PRO A 248 3.15 13.71 -5.78
N SER A 249 3.93 14.32 -4.88
CA SER A 249 4.40 13.65 -3.67
C SER A 249 3.42 13.84 -2.50
N LYS A 250 2.98 12.72 -1.92
CA LYS A 250 2.10 12.67 -0.74
C LYS A 250 2.88 12.78 0.59
N PHE A 251 4.19 12.59 0.54
CA PHE A 251 5.10 12.49 1.68
C PHE A 251 6.40 13.24 1.39
N ASP A 252 7.23 13.47 2.41
CA ASP A 252 8.56 14.05 2.23
C ASP A 252 9.45 13.11 1.40
N LEU A 253 9.39 11.82 1.74
CA LEU A 253 10.03 10.70 1.04
C LEU A 253 9.04 9.52 0.94
N GLY A 254 8.95 8.90 -0.24
CA GLY A 254 8.23 7.64 -0.45
C GLY A 254 9.18 6.59 -1.00
N TRP A 255 9.24 5.41 -0.37
CA TRP A 255 10.05 4.27 -0.81
C TRP A 255 9.13 3.13 -1.22
N SER A 256 9.17 2.74 -2.49
CA SER A 256 8.52 1.53 -3.00
C SER A 256 9.57 0.56 -3.51
N PHE A 257 9.39 -0.72 -3.19
CA PHE A 257 10.24 -1.80 -3.62
C PHE A 257 9.43 -2.84 -4.38
N THR A 258 9.95 -3.37 -5.47
CA THR A 258 9.34 -4.49 -6.22
C THR A 258 10.28 -5.68 -6.21
N GLU A 259 9.88 -6.76 -5.54
CA GLU A 259 10.65 -8.01 -5.51
C GLU A 259 10.71 -8.64 -6.91
N GLN A 260 11.91 -8.95 -7.41
CA GLN A 260 12.09 -9.65 -8.67
C GLN A 260 12.57 -11.08 -8.40
N ARG A 261 11.93 -12.04 -9.08
CA ARG A 261 12.29 -13.47 -9.04
C ARG A 261 12.46 -14.02 -10.45
N ASP A 262 13.30 -15.03 -10.59
CA ASP A 262 13.50 -15.73 -11.86
C ASP A 262 12.40 -16.77 -12.14
N VAL A 263 12.53 -17.53 -13.24
CA VAL A 263 11.56 -18.55 -13.65
C VAL A 263 11.45 -19.74 -12.69
N ASP A 264 12.47 -19.97 -11.86
CA ASP A 264 12.51 -21.02 -10.85
C ASP A 264 12.12 -20.49 -9.44
N GLY A 265 11.82 -19.19 -9.32
CA GLY A 265 11.40 -18.51 -8.09
C GLY A 265 12.54 -17.96 -7.22
N ASN A 266 13.79 -18.01 -7.67
CA ASN A 266 14.94 -17.51 -6.90
C ASN A 266 15.00 -15.97 -6.88
N PRO A 267 15.63 -15.37 -5.85
CA PRO A 267 15.95 -13.94 -5.81
C PRO A 267 16.69 -13.42 -7.06
N ALA A 268 16.04 -12.58 -7.86
CA ALA A 268 16.60 -11.99 -9.10
C ALA A 268 16.88 -10.47 -8.98
N GLY A 269 17.02 -9.98 -7.75
CA GLY A 269 17.16 -8.56 -7.42
C GLY A 269 15.86 -7.92 -6.93
N ILE A 270 15.90 -6.64 -6.57
CA ILE A 270 14.73 -5.85 -6.14
C ILE A 270 14.79 -4.50 -6.86
N SER A 271 13.71 -4.11 -7.53
CA SER A 271 13.58 -2.76 -8.08
C SER A 271 13.24 -1.79 -6.96
N GLY A 272 13.88 -0.62 -6.91
CA GLY A 272 13.58 0.43 -5.95
C GLY A 272 13.05 1.68 -6.65
N MET A 273 12.12 2.37 -5.99
CA MET A 273 11.61 3.68 -6.37
C MET A 273 11.65 4.60 -5.16
N LEU A 274 12.26 5.77 -5.31
CA LEU A 274 12.30 6.84 -4.31
C LEU A 274 11.57 8.07 -4.87
N GLN A 275 10.37 8.35 -4.37
CA GLN A 275 9.70 9.62 -4.58
C GLN A 275 10.13 10.60 -3.49
N TYR A 276 10.27 11.88 -3.84
CA TYR A 276 10.63 12.94 -2.88
C TYR A 276 9.90 14.24 -3.19
N ALA A 277 9.55 15.00 -2.15
CA ALA A 277 8.98 16.34 -2.31
C ALA A 277 10.07 17.34 -2.75
N THR A 278 9.90 17.99 -3.91
CA THR A 278 10.89 18.92 -4.47
C THR A 278 11.02 20.22 -3.67
N ASP A 279 9.97 20.55 -2.90
CA ASP A 279 9.97 21.63 -1.92
C ASP A 279 11.05 21.44 -0.84
N LEU A 280 11.43 20.19 -0.57
CA LEU A 280 12.34 19.80 0.53
C LEU A 280 13.71 19.30 0.03
N PHE A 281 13.74 18.54 -1.07
CA PHE A 281 14.94 17.86 -1.55
C PHE A 281 15.28 18.19 -3.00
N ASP A 282 16.57 18.26 -3.29
CA ASP A 282 17.10 18.21 -4.65
C ASP A 282 17.31 16.77 -5.13
N ALA A 283 17.23 16.58 -6.44
CA ALA A 283 17.48 15.28 -7.09
C ALA A 283 18.82 14.67 -6.67
N ALA A 284 19.86 15.48 -6.51
CA ALA A 284 21.17 15.03 -6.05
C ALA A 284 21.13 14.43 -4.63
N THR A 285 20.37 15.02 -3.71
CA THR A 285 20.20 14.50 -2.34
C THR A 285 19.37 13.22 -2.34
N ALA A 286 18.30 13.15 -3.14
CA ALA A 286 17.51 11.92 -3.28
C ALA A 286 18.33 10.78 -3.93
N GLU A 287 19.13 11.08 -4.95
CA GLU A 287 20.11 10.14 -5.53
C GLU A 287 21.09 9.62 -4.47
N GLU A 288 21.52 10.51 -3.59
CA GLU A 288 22.45 10.18 -2.52
C GLU A 288 21.81 9.25 -1.47
N LEU A 289 20.57 9.53 -1.05
CA LEU A 289 19.83 8.74 -0.08
C LEU A 289 19.62 7.29 -0.55
N HIS A 290 19.23 7.06 -1.81
CA HIS A 290 19.06 5.68 -2.29
C HIS A 290 20.40 4.94 -2.49
N ARG A 291 21.49 5.65 -2.81
CA ARG A 291 22.85 5.06 -2.86
C ARG A 291 23.32 4.66 -1.47
N LEU A 292 23.03 5.47 -0.45
CA LEU A 292 23.29 5.14 0.95
C LEU A 292 22.41 3.97 1.43
N PHE A 293 21.13 3.91 1.02
CA PHE A 293 20.24 2.78 1.34
C PHE A 293 20.81 1.43 0.86
N VAL A 294 21.24 1.34 -0.40
CA VAL A 294 21.84 0.10 -0.94
C VAL A 294 23.15 -0.26 -0.21
N ARG A 295 23.91 0.73 0.26
CA ARG A 295 25.13 0.52 1.07
C ARG A 295 24.82 0.08 2.50
N VAL A 296 23.74 0.57 3.11
CA VAL A 296 23.24 0.04 4.40
C VAL A 296 22.82 -1.42 4.23
N VAL A 297 22.02 -1.73 3.20
CA VAL A 297 21.60 -3.12 2.87
C VAL A 297 22.80 -4.05 2.66
N ASP A 298 23.85 -3.60 1.96
CA ASP A 298 25.09 -4.37 1.82
C ASP A 298 25.75 -4.61 3.19
N ALA A 299 26.03 -3.55 3.95
CA ALA A 299 26.74 -3.67 5.22
C ALA A 299 25.98 -4.51 6.27
N VAL A 300 24.68 -4.27 6.49
CA VAL A 300 23.89 -4.99 7.53
C VAL A 300 23.59 -6.46 7.17
N THR A 301 23.75 -6.84 5.90
CA THR A 301 23.71 -8.26 5.48
C THR A 301 25.09 -8.89 5.33
N GLY A 302 26.16 -8.10 5.47
CA GLY A 302 27.54 -8.57 5.55
C GLY A 302 27.95 -8.91 6.99
N ASP A 303 27.55 -8.07 7.95
CA ASP A 303 27.73 -8.30 9.39
C ASP A 303 26.42 -7.94 10.16
N PRO A 304 25.50 -8.89 10.35
CA PRO A 304 24.24 -8.66 11.06
C PRO A 304 24.38 -8.62 12.59
N ASP A 305 25.54 -9.02 13.13
CA ASP A 305 25.83 -8.99 14.57
C ASP A 305 26.49 -7.66 14.99
N ALA A 306 26.94 -6.85 14.03
CA ALA A 306 27.39 -5.48 14.27
C ALA A 306 26.26 -4.56 14.75
N GLY A 307 26.57 -3.70 15.72
CA GLY A 307 25.69 -2.65 16.22
C GLY A 307 25.40 -1.60 15.15
N VAL A 308 24.14 -1.16 15.04
CA VAL A 308 23.67 -0.27 13.96
C VAL A 308 24.36 1.11 13.88
N GLU A 309 24.97 1.60 14.97
CA GLU A 309 25.81 2.81 14.94
C GLU A 309 27.18 2.58 14.30
N GLY A 310 27.68 1.34 14.31
CA GLY A 310 28.98 0.95 13.74
C GLY A 310 28.95 0.66 12.23
N VAL A 311 27.78 0.60 11.61
CA VAL A 311 27.63 0.28 10.17
C VAL A 311 28.30 1.35 9.31
N GLU A 312 29.36 1.02 8.57
CA GLU A 312 30.07 1.95 7.68
C GLU A 312 29.44 1.95 6.27
N PHE A 313 28.55 2.92 6.00
CA PHE A 313 27.85 3.02 4.71
C PHE A 313 28.08 4.35 3.96
N PHE A 314 28.59 5.41 4.61
CA PHE A 314 28.94 6.67 3.93
C PHE A 314 30.05 6.45 2.89
N ALA A 315 30.02 7.21 1.79
CA ALA A 315 31.04 7.16 0.74
C ALA A 315 32.19 8.16 1.00
N SER A 316 31.96 9.21 1.80
CA SER A 316 33.03 10.09 2.29
C SER A 316 32.67 10.77 3.63
N ALA A 317 33.69 11.24 4.34
CA ALA A 317 33.51 12.05 5.56
C ALA A 317 33.06 13.51 5.27
N GLU A 318 32.96 13.92 4.00
CA GLU A 318 32.34 15.18 3.60
C GLU A 318 30.83 15.00 3.47
N GLN A 319 30.42 13.90 2.83
CA GLN A 319 29.03 13.46 2.72
C GLN A 319 28.36 13.30 4.09
N GLU A 320 29.00 12.54 4.99
CA GLU A 320 28.58 12.33 6.38
C GLU A 320 28.30 13.67 7.10
N ARG A 321 29.23 14.62 7.01
CA ARG A 321 29.10 15.94 7.65
C ARG A 321 27.97 16.78 7.06
N THR A 322 27.75 16.70 5.75
CA THR A 322 26.70 17.45 5.07
C THR A 322 25.31 16.98 5.48
N LEU A 323 25.05 15.66 5.46
CA LEU A 323 23.76 15.11 5.89
C LEU A 323 23.53 15.30 7.39
N LEU A 324 24.51 14.95 8.23
CA LEU A 324 24.39 15.12 9.68
C LEU A 324 24.23 16.59 10.10
N GLY A 325 24.87 17.52 9.37
CA GLY A 325 24.72 18.96 9.58
C GLY A 325 23.28 19.42 9.39
N ARG A 326 22.68 19.11 8.22
CA ARG A 326 21.29 19.44 7.91
C ARG A 326 20.30 18.83 8.91
N SER A 327 20.47 17.56 9.24
CA SER A 327 19.63 16.88 10.25
C SER A 327 19.77 17.49 11.64
N ALA A 328 20.96 17.93 12.04
CA ALA A 328 21.19 18.61 13.31
C ALA A 328 20.59 20.03 13.34
N GLU A 329 20.66 20.77 12.23
CA GLU A 329 19.99 22.06 12.05
C GLU A 329 18.47 21.90 12.16
N ARG A 330 17.87 20.97 11.39
CA ARG A 330 16.43 20.67 11.42
C ARG A 330 15.96 20.23 12.80
N ARG A 331 16.70 19.33 13.47
CA ARG A 331 16.38 18.91 14.86
C ARG A 331 16.42 20.08 15.83
N SER A 332 17.33 21.04 15.64
CA SER A 332 17.42 22.25 16.47
C SER A 332 16.24 23.20 16.25
N GLU A 333 15.63 23.23 15.05
CA GLU A 333 14.39 23.99 14.79
C GLU A 333 13.16 23.33 15.42
N LEU A 334 13.09 22.00 15.36
CA LEU A 334 12.02 21.21 15.97
C LEU A 334 12.04 21.34 17.49
N LEU A 335 13.22 21.24 18.13
CA LEU A 335 13.37 21.45 19.57
C LEU A 335 12.93 22.86 20.01
N ARG A 336 13.37 23.91 19.31
CA ARG A 336 12.91 25.30 19.56
C ARG A 336 11.40 25.49 19.39
N SER A 337 10.75 24.59 18.64
CA SER A 337 9.30 24.59 18.40
C SER A 337 8.51 23.75 19.41
N ALA A 338 9.16 22.82 20.14
CA ALA A 338 8.59 21.97 21.19
C ALA A 338 8.79 22.55 22.61
N GLU A 339 9.94 23.20 22.85
CA GLU A 339 10.25 23.93 24.10
C GLU A 339 9.24 25.06 24.43
N SER A 340 8.40 25.45 23.47
CA SER A 340 7.31 26.42 23.66
C SER A 340 5.97 25.79 24.07
N ARG A 341 5.87 24.45 24.21
CA ARG A 341 4.60 23.72 24.34
C ARG A 341 4.54 22.65 25.43
N ASP A 342 5.59 21.85 25.64
CA ASP A 342 5.42 20.57 26.34
C ASP A 342 5.36 20.67 27.89
N ALA A 343 4.16 20.44 28.44
CA ALA A 343 3.92 20.08 29.84
C ALA A 343 2.63 19.22 29.92
N GLU A 344 2.64 18.16 30.76
CA GLU A 344 1.60 17.11 30.90
C GLU A 344 1.57 16.05 29.76
N THR A 345 1.45 14.71 29.94
CA THR A 345 1.85 13.73 31.01
C THR A 345 1.83 12.28 30.41
N ALA A 346 2.32 11.22 31.09
CA ALA A 346 2.65 9.91 30.44
C ALA A 346 2.27 8.56 31.18
N SER A 347 2.33 7.43 30.44
CA SER A 347 2.40 5.98 30.84
C SER A 347 1.12 5.25 31.38
N GLY A 348 0.92 3.90 31.28
CA GLY A 348 1.60 2.80 30.52
C GLY A 348 1.28 1.33 31.00
N SER A 349 1.48 0.30 30.13
CA SER A 349 1.56 -1.20 30.37
C SER A 349 0.37 -2.01 30.98
N GLY A 350 0.18 -3.35 30.82
CA GLY A 350 0.78 -4.40 29.94
C GLY A 350 0.51 -5.90 30.34
N ALA A 351 0.73 -6.86 29.39
CA ALA A 351 0.98 -8.33 29.52
C ALA A 351 -0.14 -9.41 29.76
N GLY A 352 0.12 -10.68 29.35
CA GLY A 352 -0.76 -11.89 29.41
C GLY A 352 -0.02 -13.25 29.21
N LEU A 353 -0.70 -14.43 29.18
CA LEU A 353 -0.08 -15.79 29.20
C LEU A 353 -0.82 -16.93 28.42
N VAL A 354 -0.28 -18.18 28.44
CA VAL A 354 -0.28 -19.24 27.37
C VAL A 354 -0.18 -20.67 28.03
N ARG A 355 -0.62 -21.87 27.54
CA ARG A 355 -1.24 -22.47 26.30
C ARG A 355 -1.88 -23.86 26.58
N GLY A 356 -2.45 -24.57 25.58
CA GLY A 356 -2.75 -26.03 25.63
C GLY A 356 -3.20 -26.71 24.29
N PRO A 357 -2.59 -27.83 23.84
CA PRO A 357 -2.85 -28.52 22.53
C PRO A 357 -3.95 -29.61 22.58
N ARG A 358 -4.51 -30.24 21.51
CA ARG A 358 -4.55 -30.08 20.02
C ARG A 358 -5.69 -31.00 19.45
N SER A 359 -6.04 -30.96 18.14
CA SER A 359 -7.03 -31.89 17.53
C SER A 359 -6.95 -32.07 15.99
N VAL A 360 -7.96 -32.72 15.39
CA VAL A 360 -8.19 -33.04 13.95
C VAL A 360 -7.96 -31.87 12.96
N GLN A 361 -8.03 -30.62 13.44
CA GLN A 361 -7.72 -29.43 12.65
C GLN A 361 -6.34 -29.47 11.94
N GLU A 362 -5.40 -30.32 12.41
CA GLU A 362 -4.04 -30.45 11.87
C GLU A 362 -4.02 -30.84 10.38
N GLU A 363 -4.85 -31.80 9.97
CA GLU A 363 -4.89 -32.26 8.57
C GLU A 363 -5.45 -31.18 7.62
N LEU A 364 -6.47 -30.44 8.07
CA LEU A 364 -7.11 -29.39 7.28
C LEU A 364 -6.20 -28.17 7.09
N LEU A 365 -5.44 -27.78 8.13
CA LEU A 365 -4.46 -26.70 8.02
C LEU A 365 -3.31 -27.04 7.07
N SER A 366 -2.79 -28.27 7.10
CA SER A 366 -1.80 -28.73 6.10
C SER A 366 -2.31 -28.61 4.66
N GLY A 367 -3.60 -28.91 4.41
CA GLY A 367 -4.23 -28.70 3.11
C GLY A 367 -4.31 -27.22 2.69
N LEU A 368 -4.65 -26.33 3.62
CA LEU A 368 -4.74 -24.89 3.35
C LEU A 368 -3.37 -24.25 3.10
N PHE A 369 -2.33 -24.63 3.85
CA PHE A 369 -0.95 -24.20 3.61
C PHE A 369 -0.52 -24.62 2.20
N ALA A 370 -0.69 -25.89 1.84
CA ALA A 370 -0.33 -26.43 0.54
C ALA A 370 -0.97 -25.63 -0.63
N GLN A 371 -2.28 -25.36 -0.54
CA GLN A 371 -3.01 -24.61 -1.57
C GLN A 371 -2.66 -23.12 -1.67
N VAL A 372 -2.15 -22.49 -0.62
CA VAL A 372 -1.78 -21.04 -0.64
C VAL A 372 -0.31 -20.84 -0.98
N LEU A 373 0.55 -21.77 -0.60
CA LEU A 373 1.96 -21.75 -0.96
C LEU A 373 2.21 -22.21 -2.40
N GLY A 374 1.36 -23.11 -2.92
CA GLY A 374 1.47 -23.67 -4.27
C GLY A 374 2.24 -25.01 -4.32
N VAL A 375 2.27 -25.76 -3.22
CA VAL A 375 3.10 -26.96 -3.05
C VAL A 375 2.25 -28.22 -2.88
N GLN A 376 2.80 -29.39 -3.20
CA GLN A 376 2.03 -30.65 -3.22
C GLN A 376 1.54 -31.12 -1.83
N SER A 377 2.30 -30.83 -0.77
CA SER A 377 1.94 -31.13 0.62
C SER A 377 2.78 -30.29 1.57
N VAL A 378 2.30 -30.12 2.81
CA VAL A 378 2.99 -29.39 3.89
C VAL A 378 2.87 -30.21 5.17
N ALA A 379 4.00 -30.58 5.77
CA ALA A 379 4.03 -31.33 7.02
C ALA A 379 3.70 -30.42 8.23
N PRO A 380 3.20 -30.96 9.36
CA PRO A 380 2.80 -30.13 10.50
C PRO A 380 3.88 -29.17 11.03
N GLY A 381 5.16 -29.55 10.93
CA GLY A 381 6.30 -28.75 11.39
C GLY A 381 6.89 -27.79 10.35
N ASP A 382 6.40 -27.77 9.10
CA ASP A 382 6.98 -26.95 8.04
C ASP A 382 6.63 -25.47 8.24
N ASN A 383 7.63 -24.59 8.06
CA ASN A 383 7.46 -23.16 8.25
C ASN A 383 6.94 -22.49 6.97
N PHE A 384 5.78 -21.83 7.09
CA PHE A 384 5.09 -21.09 6.04
C PHE A 384 6.00 -20.14 5.25
N PHE A 385 6.82 -19.34 5.94
CA PHE A 385 7.72 -18.37 5.32
C PHE A 385 8.96 -19.04 4.70
N ALA A 386 9.42 -20.17 5.26
CA ALA A 386 10.49 -20.97 4.67
C ALA A 386 10.06 -21.61 3.34
N LEU A 387 8.78 -21.95 3.18
CA LEU A 387 8.17 -22.47 1.96
C LEU A 387 7.73 -21.38 0.95
N GLY A 388 8.25 -20.16 1.05
CA GLY A 388 7.90 -19.07 0.13
C GLY A 388 6.56 -18.38 0.44
N GLY A 389 6.14 -18.41 1.70
CA GLY A 389 5.10 -17.54 2.26
C GLY A 389 5.62 -16.11 2.48
N HIS A 390 4.75 -15.13 2.29
CA HIS A 390 4.97 -13.70 2.52
C HIS A 390 3.66 -13.06 3.01
N SER A 391 3.67 -11.81 3.49
CA SER A 391 2.52 -11.17 4.17
C SER A 391 1.20 -11.30 3.40
N LEU A 392 1.23 -11.17 2.07
CA LEU A 392 0.06 -11.32 1.20
C LEU A 392 -0.49 -12.76 1.16
N LYS A 393 0.39 -13.76 0.99
CA LYS A 393 0.00 -15.18 1.15
C LYS A 393 -0.48 -15.45 2.58
N ALA A 394 0.05 -14.76 3.59
CA ALA A 394 -0.39 -14.88 4.98
C ALA A 394 -1.85 -14.39 5.13
N THR A 395 -2.20 -13.21 4.62
CA THR A 395 -3.58 -12.69 4.60
C THR A 395 -4.53 -13.61 3.82
N ARG A 396 -4.11 -14.10 2.64
CA ARG A 396 -4.88 -15.09 1.85
C ARG A 396 -5.07 -16.42 2.59
N LEU A 397 -4.06 -16.91 3.32
CA LEU A 397 -4.16 -18.10 4.16
C LEU A 397 -5.12 -17.87 5.33
N ILE A 398 -5.04 -16.72 6.00
CA ILE A 398 -5.93 -16.35 7.11
C ILE A 398 -7.38 -16.26 6.66
N SER A 399 -7.66 -15.58 5.55
CA SER A 399 -9.01 -15.53 4.94
C SER A 399 -9.54 -16.92 4.58
N ARG A 400 -8.70 -17.80 4.02
CA ARG A 400 -9.08 -19.19 3.70
C ARG A 400 -9.25 -20.08 4.94
N ILE A 401 -8.48 -19.86 6.01
CA ILE A 401 -8.68 -20.48 7.32
C ILE A 401 -10.05 -20.06 7.88
N ARG A 402 -10.37 -18.75 7.87
CA ARG A 402 -11.67 -18.22 8.30
C ARG A 402 -12.83 -18.85 7.50
N SER A 403 -12.68 -18.96 6.18
CA SER A 403 -13.67 -19.50 5.25
C SER A 403 -13.90 -21.02 5.41
N VAL A 404 -12.83 -21.81 5.55
CA VAL A 404 -12.91 -23.29 5.56
C VAL A 404 -13.04 -23.90 6.96
N LEU A 405 -12.49 -23.25 7.99
CA LEU A 405 -12.51 -23.76 9.37
C LEU A 405 -13.44 -22.96 10.30
N GLY A 406 -13.99 -21.82 9.87
CA GLY A 406 -14.91 -21.00 10.67
C GLY A 406 -14.25 -20.31 11.88
N VAL A 407 -12.91 -20.25 11.90
CA VAL A 407 -12.11 -19.71 13.01
C VAL A 407 -11.22 -18.57 12.52
N GLU A 408 -11.07 -17.53 13.34
CA GLU A 408 -10.16 -16.44 13.04
C GLU A 408 -8.74 -16.73 13.51
N LEU A 409 -7.78 -16.19 12.77
CA LEU A 409 -6.36 -16.31 13.06
C LEU A 409 -5.64 -15.01 12.66
N GLY A 410 -5.40 -14.10 13.60
CA GLY A 410 -4.72 -12.84 13.31
C GLY A 410 -3.30 -13.01 12.77
N VAL A 411 -2.80 -12.00 12.04
CA VAL A 411 -1.46 -12.03 11.39
C VAL A 411 -0.35 -12.36 12.40
N ARG A 412 -0.41 -11.78 13.61
CA ARG A 412 0.50 -12.08 14.73
C ARG A 412 0.57 -13.57 15.08
N THR A 413 -0.56 -14.27 15.02
CA THR A 413 -0.66 -15.70 15.31
C THR A 413 0.10 -16.54 14.28
N LEU A 414 -0.03 -16.18 13.00
CA LEU A 414 0.67 -16.86 11.90
C LEU A 414 2.18 -16.61 11.95
N PHE A 415 2.64 -15.38 12.18
CA PHE A 415 4.09 -15.11 12.28
C PHE A 415 4.71 -15.54 13.61
N GLY A 416 3.93 -15.60 14.69
CA GLY A 416 4.38 -16.06 16.01
C GLY A 416 4.52 -17.58 16.12
N ALA A 417 3.76 -18.34 15.33
CA ALA A 417 3.89 -19.79 15.25
C ALA A 417 3.66 -20.29 13.81
N PRO A 418 4.61 -20.06 12.88
CA PRO A 418 4.44 -20.15 11.42
C PRO A 418 4.40 -21.58 10.86
N THR A 419 3.97 -22.54 11.65
CA THR A 419 3.81 -23.95 11.25
C THR A 419 2.37 -24.36 11.50
N VAL A 420 1.87 -25.35 10.76
CA VAL A 420 0.53 -25.92 10.99
C VAL A 420 0.37 -26.36 12.46
N ALA A 421 1.38 -27.05 12.99
CA ALA A 421 1.54 -27.42 14.39
C ALA A 421 1.39 -26.22 15.35
N GLY A 422 1.96 -25.08 14.99
CA GLY A 422 1.98 -23.85 15.78
C GLY A 422 0.68 -23.04 15.74
N LEU A 423 -0.05 -23.07 14.63
CA LEU A 423 -1.38 -22.42 14.53
C LEU A 423 -2.42 -23.12 15.39
N LEU A 424 -2.40 -24.46 15.40
CA LEU A 424 -3.36 -25.29 16.14
C LEU A 424 -3.40 -24.96 17.64
N GLU A 425 -2.24 -24.65 18.21
CA GLU A 425 -2.09 -24.30 19.63
C GLU A 425 -2.61 -22.90 19.98
N HIS A 426 -3.13 -22.16 19.00
CA HIS A 426 -3.91 -20.94 19.18
C HIS A 426 -5.39 -21.15 18.83
N LEU A 427 -5.71 -22.00 17.83
CA LEU A 427 -7.09 -22.30 17.41
C LEU A 427 -7.90 -23.13 18.41
N THR A 428 -7.28 -23.67 19.46
CA THR A 428 -7.94 -24.43 20.54
C THR A 428 -8.41 -23.58 21.73
N GLY A 429 -8.27 -22.26 21.67
CA GLY A 429 -8.73 -21.34 22.72
C GLY A 429 -10.17 -20.84 22.54
N GLU A 430 -10.93 -20.79 23.63
CA GLU A 430 -12.20 -20.05 23.70
C GLU A 430 -11.91 -18.54 23.61
N GLY A 431 -11.97 -17.97 22.40
CA GLY A 431 -11.67 -16.55 22.18
C GLY A 431 -11.65 -16.06 20.73
N ALA A 432 -11.57 -16.96 19.74
CA ALA A 432 -11.64 -16.58 18.32
C ALA A 432 -13.08 -16.25 17.89
N VAL A 433 -13.61 -15.11 18.33
CA VAL A 433 -14.83 -14.49 17.78
C VAL A 433 -14.50 -14.06 16.35
N ALA A 434 -14.94 -14.84 15.37
CA ALA A 434 -14.62 -14.55 13.98
C ALA A 434 -15.28 -13.25 13.51
N ARG A 435 -14.47 -12.33 12.95
CA ARG A 435 -14.91 -11.13 12.22
C ARG A 435 -16.17 -11.43 11.42
N PRO A 436 -17.26 -10.64 11.60
CA PRO A 436 -18.46 -10.79 10.79
C PRO A 436 -18.09 -10.76 9.31
N ALA A 437 -18.66 -11.66 8.50
CA ALA A 437 -18.42 -11.63 7.06
C ALA A 437 -19.04 -10.38 6.43
N VAL A 438 -18.40 -9.84 5.38
CA VAL A 438 -19.01 -8.78 4.57
C VAL A 438 -20.13 -9.41 3.74
N THR A 439 -21.35 -8.97 4.01
CA THR A 439 -22.58 -9.42 3.34
C THR A 439 -23.32 -8.19 2.79
N ALA A 440 -24.19 -8.38 1.79
CA ALA A 440 -25.00 -7.29 1.26
C ALA A 440 -26.05 -6.84 2.29
N ARG A 441 -26.25 -5.53 2.45
CA ARG A 441 -27.04 -4.94 3.55
C ARG A 441 -28.22 -4.10 3.07
N PRO A 442 -29.29 -3.96 3.86
CA PRO A 442 -30.27 -2.89 3.67
C PRO A 442 -29.57 -1.53 3.73
N ARG A 443 -29.64 -0.76 2.64
CA ARG A 443 -28.96 0.54 2.54
C ARG A 443 -29.83 1.66 3.13
N PRO A 444 -29.26 2.59 3.92
CA PRO A 444 -29.95 3.82 4.30
C PRO A 444 -30.21 4.73 3.09
N GLU A 445 -31.15 5.66 3.23
CA GLU A 445 -31.46 6.67 2.20
C GLU A 445 -30.26 7.59 1.90
N VAL A 446 -29.47 7.90 2.92
CA VAL A 446 -28.19 8.62 2.82
C VAL A 446 -27.07 7.64 3.20
N LEU A 447 -26.25 7.24 2.23
CA LEU A 447 -25.11 6.35 2.46
C LEU A 447 -23.91 7.15 3.00
N PRO A 448 -23.38 6.85 4.20
CA PRO A 448 -22.17 7.50 4.68
C PRO A 448 -20.96 7.10 3.83
N LEU A 449 -19.90 7.91 3.87
CA LEU A 449 -18.57 7.53 3.37
C LEU A 449 -17.91 6.52 4.33
N SER A 450 -16.95 5.73 3.83
CA SER A 450 -15.98 5.03 4.71
C SER A 450 -15.01 6.05 5.32
N PHE A 451 -14.36 5.71 6.43
CA PHE A 451 -13.46 6.66 7.11
C PHE A 451 -12.33 7.15 6.19
N ALA A 452 -11.75 6.23 5.42
CA ALA A 452 -10.71 6.52 4.42
C ALA A 452 -11.22 7.46 3.31
N GLN A 453 -12.46 7.29 2.84
CA GLN A 453 -13.11 8.23 1.92
C GLN A 453 -13.37 9.61 2.56
N GLN A 454 -13.84 9.65 3.82
CA GLN A 454 -14.11 10.92 4.53
C GLN A 454 -12.87 11.81 4.59
N ARG A 455 -11.69 11.22 4.84
CA ARG A 455 -10.42 11.94 4.77
C ARG A 455 -10.04 12.38 3.37
N LEU A 456 -10.14 11.51 2.36
CA LEU A 456 -9.79 11.90 0.98
C LEU A 456 -10.67 13.06 0.50
N TRP A 457 -11.95 13.08 0.85
CA TRP A 457 -12.86 14.20 0.57
C TRP A 457 -12.49 15.48 1.34
N PHE A 458 -12.07 15.37 2.61
CA PHE A 458 -11.58 16.52 3.38
C PHE A 458 -10.29 17.11 2.79
N LEU A 459 -9.35 16.24 2.39
CA LEU A 459 -8.07 16.62 1.79
C LEU A 459 -8.27 17.23 0.39
N ASP A 460 -9.15 16.67 -0.44
CA ASP A 460 -9.55 17.27 -1.72
C ASP A 460 -10.08 18.71 -1.54
N ARG A 461 -10.98 18.93 -0.57
CA ARG A 461 -11.50 20.28 -0.27
C ARG A 461 -10.45 21.27 0.24
N PHE A 462 -9.35 20.79 0.83
CA PHE A 462 -8.29 21.62 1.40
C PHE A 462 -7.11 21.86 0.44
N GLU A 463 -6.63 20.82 -0.24
CA GLU A 463 -5.52 20.87 -1.19
C GLU A 463 -5.97 21.30 -2.60
N GLN A 464 -7.17 20.90 -3.05
CA GLN A 464 -7.71 21.05 -4.42
C GLN A 464 -6.77 20.53 -5.52
N SER A 465 -5.92 19.58 -5.15
CA SER A 465 -4.75 19.12 -5.90
C SER A 465 -4.99 17.73 -6.52
N PRO A 466 -4.39 17.41 -7.69
CA PRO A 466 -4.38 16.07 -8.26
C PRO A 466 -3.53 15.06 -7.44
N THR A 467 -3.12 15.39 -6.21
CA THR A 467 -2.39 14.53 -5.24
C THR A 467 -2.97 13.11 -5.15
N TYR A 468 -4.30 12.97 -5.29
CA TYR A 468 -5.03 11.71 -5.10
C TYR A 468 -5.56 11.10 -6.41
N ASN A 469 -5.09 11.56 -7.57
CA ASN A 469 -5.27 10.87 -8.84
C ASN A 469 -4.42 9.59 -8.89
N ALA A 470 -4.97 8.54 -9.49
CA ALA A 470 -4.28 7.29 -9.83
C ALA A 470 -4.35 7.08 -11.36
N PRO A 471 -3.33 7.53 -12.12
CA PRO A 471 -3.29 7.42 -13.58
C PRO A 471 -2.54 6.18 -14.08
N PHE A 472 -3.24 5.33 -14.82
CA PHE A 472 -2.73 4.10 -15.43
C PHE A 472 -2.64 4.28 -16.94
N ALA A 473 -1.43 4.30 -17.50
CA ALA A 473 -1.20 4.51 -18.93
C ALA A 473 -0.68 3.25 -19.61
N PHE A 474 -1.30 2.88 -20.73
CA PHE A 474 -0.99 1.71 -21.54
C PHE A 474 -0.77 2.12 -22.99
N ARG A 475 0.42 1.88 -23.52
CA ARG A 475 0.73 2.05 -24.94
C ARG A 475 0.29 0.80 -25.69
N ILE A 476 -0.57 0.99 -26.68
CA ILE A 476 -1.21 -0.06 -27.47
C ILE A 476 -0.70 0.05 -28.91
N GLU A 477 -0.06 -1.03 -29.38
CA GLU A 477 0.42 -1.21 -30.75
C GLU A 477 -0.53 -2.19 -31.45
N GLY A 478 -1.39 -1.69 -32.34
CA GLY A 478 -2.47 -2.46 -32.97
C GLY A 478 -3.79 -1.67 -33.11
N PRO A 479 -4.83 -2.28 -33.71
CA PRO A 479 -6.13 -1.64 -33.91
C PRO A 479 -6.94 -1.57 -32.61
N VAL A 480 -7.54 -0.41 -32.31
CA VAL A 480 -8.48 -0.23 -31.19
C VAL A 480 -9.87 0.11 -31.74
N ASP A 481 -10.86 -0.74 -31.47
CA ASP A 481 -12.25 -0.44 -31.77
C ASP A 481 -12.84 0.48 -30.69
N LEU A 482 -13.16 1.71 -31.09
CA LEU A 482 -13.65 2.74 -30.17
C LEU A 482 -15.08 2.46 -29.66
N GLU A 483 -15.91 1.74 -30.41
CA GLU A 483 -17.29 1.43 -30.02
C GLU A 483 -17.32 0.26 -29.02
N ALA A 484 -16.45 -0.73 -29.22
CA ALA A 484 -16.21 -1.80 -28.25
C ALA A 484 -15.57 -1.25 -26.95
N LEU A 485 -14.56 -0.37 -27.06
CA LEU A 485 -13.89 0.23 -25.89
C LEU A 485 -14.84 1.12 -25.07
N GLN A 486 -15.65 1.97 -25.73
CA GLN A 486 -16.66 2.79 -25.06
C GLN A 486 -17.66 1.91 -24.29
N ARG A 487 -18.20 0.87 -24.92
CA ARG A 487 -19.15 -0.05 -24.24
C ARG A 487 -18.49 -0.87 -23.13
N ALA A 488 -17.24 -1.28 -23.30
CA ALA A 488 -16.51 -2.02 -22.28
C ALA A 488 -16.32 -1.19 -20.99
N ILE A 489 -16.01 0.10 -21.13
CA ILE A 489 -16.00 1.06 -20.02
C ILE A 489 -17.40 1.24 -19.40
N GLU A 490 -18.45 1.36 -20.21
CA GLU A 490 -19.84 1.42 -19.71
C GLU A 490 -20.23 0.18 -18.89
N ASP A 491 -19.88 -1.04 -19.35
CA ASP A 491 -20.16 -2.29 -18.65
C ASP A 491 -19.41 -2.40 -17.31
N VAL A 492 -18.13 -2.00 -17.27
CA VAL A 492 -17.29 -2.00 -16.06
C VAL A 492 -17.79 -0.98 -15.03
N VAL A 493 -18.17 0.22 -15.48
CA VAL A 493 -18.77 1.27 -14.62
C VAL A 493 -20.17 0.86 -14.13
N ALA A 494 -20.95 0.13 -14.92
CA ALA A 494 -22.22 -0.44 -14.46
C ALA A 494 -22.02 -1.46 -13.33
N ARG A 495 -21.02 -2.34 -13.48
CA ARG A 495 -20.67 -3.43 -12.55
C ARG A 495 -20.18 -2.95 -11.18
N HIS A 496 -19.27 -1.98 -11.15
CA HIS A 496 -18.61 -1.52 -9.92
C HIS A 496 -19.21 -0.19 -9.46
N GLU A 497 -19.98 -0.19 -8.36
CA GLU A 497 -20.70 1.01 -7.89
C GLU A 497 -19.78 2.18 -7.53
N SER A 498 -18.57 1.88 -7.05
CA SER A 498 -17.50 2.84 -6.76
C SER A 498 -17.17 3.75 -7.94
N LEU A 499 -17.10 3.21 -9.16
CA LEU A 499 -16.77 3.96 -10.39
C LEU A 499 -17.91 4.90 -10.85
N ARG A 500 -19.11 4.72 -10.30
CA ARG A 500 -20.29 5.59 -10.54
C ARG A 500 -20.83 6.25 -9.26
N THR A 501 -19.98 6.39 -8.24
CA THR A 501 -20.32 7.12 -6.99
C THR A 501 -19.72 8.53 -7.02
N VAL A 502 -20.55 9.53 -6.73
CA VAL A 502 -20.12 10.92 -6.50
C VAL A 502 -20.34 11.30 -5.04
N PHE A 503 -19.64 12.34 -4.55
CA PHE A 503 -19.46 12.65 -3.13
C PHE A 503 -19.88 14.09 -2.76
N PRO A 504 -21.16 14.47 -2.96
CA PRO A 504 -21.69 15.76 -2.53
C PRO A 504 -21.85 15.83 -0.99
N ASP A 505 -21.93 17.05 -0.44
CA ASP A 505 -22.32 17.31 0.95
C ASP A 505 -23.65 18.04 1.11
N VAL A 506 -24.26 17.85 2.28
CA VAL A 506 -25.35 18.67 2.81
C VAL A 506 -24.88 19.29 4.13
N ASP A 507 -24.94 20.61 4.25
CA ASP A 507 -24.49 21.37 5.42
C ASP A 507 -23.06 21.04 5.93
N GLY A 508 -22.19 20.53 5.05
CA GLY A 508 -20.81 20.13 5.33
C GLY A 508 -20.58 18.63 5.53
N GLU A 509 -21.64 17.83 5.64
CA GLU A 509 -21.56 16.36 5.81
C GLU A 509 -21.62 15.65 4.45
N PRO A 510 -20.56 14.94 4.01
CA PRO A 510 -20.54 14.23 2.73
C PRO A 510 -21.27 12.89 2.77
N PHE A 511 -21.84 12.49 1.62
CA PHE A 511 -22.47 11.17 1.44
C PHE A 511 -22.13 10.52 0.09
N GLN A 512 -22.21 9.19 0.02
CA GLN A 512 -22.02 8.43 -1.22
C GLN A 512 -23.30 8.46 -2.05
N HIS A 513 -23.28 9.20 -3.17
CA HIS A 513 -24.38 9.23 -4.13
C HIS A 513 -24.04 8.32 -5.32
N ILE A 514 -24.53 7.08 -5.27
CA ILE A 514 -24.30 6.08 -6.31
C ILE A 514 -25.28 6.34 -7.47
N LEU A 515 -24.76 6.78 -8.61
CA LEU A 515 -25.55 7.04 -9.81
C LEU A 515 -26.03 5.71 -10.44
N PRO A 516 -27.26 5.65 -10.99
CA PRO A 516 -27.68 4.54 -11.85
C PRO A 516 -26.76 4.40 -13.09
N PRO A 517 -26.49 3.18 -13.59
CA PRO A 517 -25.59 2.97 -14.73
C PRO A 517 -25.91 3.84 -15.95
N GLU A 518 -27.20 3.97 -16.28
CA GLU A 518 -27.69 4.77 -17.40
C GLU A 518 -27.57 6.29 -17.21
N GLN A 519 -27.20 6.74 -16.00
CA GLN A 519 -26.97 8.14 -15.65
C GLN A 519 -25.48 8.46 -15.43
N ALA A 520 -24.63 7.44 -15.21
CA ALA A 520 -23.19 7.63 -14.99
C ALA A 520 -22.49 8.28 -16.19
N GLY A 521 -22.84 7.86 -17.41
CA GLY A 521 -22.43 8.56 -18.65
C GLY A 521 -20.92 8.62 -18.91
N ALA A 522 -20.16 7.64 -18.42
CA ALA A 522 -18.72 7.49 -18.63
C ALA A 522 -18.35 7.48 -20.13
N LYS A 523 -17.22 8.10 -20.50
CA LYS A 523 -16.80 8.29 -21.90
C LYS A 523 -15.30 8.14 -22.11
N VAL A 524 -14.94 7.55 -23.25
CA VAL A 524 -13.58 7.57 -23.81
C VAL A 524 -13.37 8.89 -24.56
N SER A 525 -12.50 9.74 -24.04
CA SER A 525 -12.05 10.97 -24.71
C SER A 525 -10.97 10.63 -25.73
N VAL A 526 -11.23 10.82 -27.03
CA VAL A 526 -10.25 10.51 -28.08
C VAL A 526 -9.48 11.76 -28.49
N VAL A 527 -8.16 11.75 -28.28
CA VAL A 527 -7.25 12.86 -28.57
C VAL A 527 -6.31 12.48 -29.70
N GLN A 528 -6.31 13.26 -30.78
CA GLN A 528 -5.34 13.13 -31.88
C GLN A 528 -4.13 14.02 -31.58
N CYS A 529 -2.92 13.46 -31.61
CA CYS A 529 -1.69 14.13 -31.17
C CYS A 529 -0.49 13.69 -32.02
N THR A 530 0.59 14.50 -32.09
CA THR A 530 1.86 13.98 -32.60
C THR A 530 2.63 13.24 -31.50
N PRO A 531 3.57 12.34 -31.83
CA PRO A 531 4.46 11.72 -30.86
C PRO A 531 5.29 12.71 -30.02
N ALA A 532 5.42 13.98 -30.44
CA ALA A 532 6.12 15.02 -29.69
C ALA A 532 5.22 15.70 -28.64
N ASP A 533 3.91 15.78 -28.87
CA ASP A 533 2.94 16.36 -27.93
C ASP A 533 2.48 15.35 -26.88
N LEU A 534 2.53 14.05 -27.24
CA LEU A 534 1.99 12.92 -26.49
C LEU A 534 2.41 12.89 -25.00
N PRO A 535 3.68 13.07 -24.59
CA PRO A 535 4.06 13.03 -23.18
C PRO A 535 3.38 14.12 -22.35
N THR A 536 3.35 15.36 -22.87
CA THR A 536 2.70 16.51 -22.23
C THR A 536 1.19 16.27 -22.09
N LEU A 537 0.53 15.81 -23.15
CA LEU A 537 -0.92 15.58 -23.17
C LEU A 537 -1.36 14.46 -22.23
N ILE A 538 -0.57 13.38 -22.10
CA ILE A 538 -0.82 12.34 -21.10
C ILE A 538 -0.65 12.93 -19.68
N GLN A 539 0.44 13.67 -19.43
CA GLN A 539 0.74 14.25 -18.12
C GLN A 539 -0.35 15.25 -17.65
N GLU A 540 -0.83 16.11 -18.54
CA GLU A 540 -1.93 17.05 -18.27
C GLU A 540 -3.24 16.31 -17.92
N ALA A 541 -3.60 15.27 -18.68
CA ALA A 541 -4.80 14.48 -18.44
C ALA A 541 -4.71 13.56 -17.20
N ALA A 542 -3.51 13.09 -16.87
CA ALA A 542 -3.23 12.27 -15.69
C ALA A 542 -3.42 13.07 -14.40
N PHE A 543 -3.00 14.35 -14.39
CA PHE A 543 -2.99 15.21 -13.20
C PHE A 543 -3.94 16.41 -13.30
N THR A 544 -5.04 16.29 -14.03
CA THR A 544 -6.21 17.17 -13.87
C THR A 544 -7.02 16.74 -12.64
N SER A 545 -7.24 17.62 -11.65
CA SER A 545 -8.04 17.33 -10.44
C SER A 545 -9.47 16.88 -10.75
N PHE A 546 -10.14 16.18 -9.83
CA PHE A 546 -11.55 15.78 -9.93
C PHE A 546 -12.44 16.68 -9.08
N ALA A 547 -13.63 17.07 -9.57
CA ALA A 547 -14.64 17.72 -8.74
C ALA A 547 -15.51 16.65 -8.07
N LEU A 548 -15.10 16.12 -6.91
CA LEU A 548 -15.67 14.89 -6.32
C LEU A 548 -17.19 14.91 -6.08
N ALA A 549 -17.81 16.09 -5.94
CA ALA A 549 -19.25 16.25 -5.79
C ALA A 549 -20.06 16.03 -7.09
N SER A 550 -19.42 16.01 -8.26
CA SER A 550 -20.09 15.94 -9.58
C SER A 550 -19.41 15.04 -10.61
N ASP A 551 -18.10 14.87 -10.55
CA ASP A 551 -17.32 14.08 -11.49
C ASP A 551 -17.36 12.60 -11.10
N LEU A 552 -17.48 11.70 -12.08
CA LEU A 552 -17.14 10.30 -11.84
C LEU A 552 -15.68 10.20 -11.40
N PRO A 553 -15.33 9.34 -10.43
CA PRO A 553 -13.95 9.11 -9.98
C PRO A 553 -13.15 8.24 -10.98
N LEU A 554 -13.50 8.32 -12.27
CA LEU A 554 -12.86 7.68 -13.42
C LEU A 554 -12.96 8.63 -14.63
N ARG A 555 -11.84 8.83 -15.33
CA ARG A 555 -11.74 9.43 -16.65
C ARG A 555 -10.95 8.51 -17.57
N VAL A 556 -11.34 8.45 -18.84
CA VAL A 556 -10.71 7.58 -19.84
C VAL A 556 -10.32 8.42 -21.05
N SER A 557 -9.05 8.39 -21.42
CA SER A 557 -8.51 9.12 -22.58
C SER A 557 -7.74 8.17 -23.48
N LEU A 558 -8.04 8.16 -24.79
CA LEU A 558 -7.25 7.46 -25.80
C LEU A 558 -6.53 8.48 -26.67
N PHE A 559 -5.23 8.64 -26.42
CA PHE A 559 -4.34 9.41 -27.28
C PHE A 559 -3.96 8.56 -28.51
N SER A 560 -3.95 9.14 -29.70
CA SER A 560 -3.62 8.44 -30.94
C SER A 560 -2.59 9.22 -31.76
N SER A 561 -1.43 8.60 -32.02
CA SER A 561 -0.40 9.13 -32.93
C SER A 561 -0.58 8.60 -34.36
N SER A 562 -1.21 7.45 -34.53
CA SER A 562 -1.55 6.87 -35.83
C SER A 562 -2.83 6.02 -35.76
N ALA A 563 -3.10 5.25 -36.81
CA ALA A 563 -4.21 4.29 -36.86
C ALA A 563 -3.89 2.92 -36.22
N ALA A 564 -2.67 2.74 -35.67
CA ALA A 564 -2.23 1.53 -34.98
C ALA A 564 -1.27 1.81 -33.80
N GLU A 565 -1.20 3.07 -33.35
CA GLU A 565 -0.39 3.51 -32.21
C GLU A 565 -1.25 4.39 -31.33
N HIS A 566 -1.51 3.92 -30.11
CA HIS A 566 -2.37 4.60 -29.15
C HIS A 566 -1.76 4.57 -27.74
N VAL A 567 -2.17 5.50 -26.89
CA VAL A 567 -2.01 5.38 -25.43
C VAL A 567 -3.38 5.50 -24.79
N LEU A 568 -3.82 4.44 -24.11
CA LEU A 568 -4.99 4.47 -23.24
C LEU A 568 -4.54 4.91 -21.85
N LEU A 569 -5.10 6.02 -21.38
CA LEU A 569 -4.98 6.52 -20.02
C LEU A 569 -6.30 6.31 -19.28
N LEU A 570 -6.25 5.51 -18.21
CA LEU A 570 -7.31 5.41 -17.21
C LEU A 570 -6.87 6.25 -16.01
N THR A 571 -7.52 7.40 -15.76
CA THR A 571 -7.27 8.18 -14.54
C THR A 571 -8.41 7.92 -13.57
N LEU A 572 -8.14 7.25 -12.45
CA LEU A 572 -9.08 7.12 -11.34
C LEU A 572 -8.77 8.15 -10.25
N HIS A 573 -9.74 8.41 -9.37
CA HIS A 573 -9.50 9.11 -8.11
C HIS A 573 -9.48 8.09 -6.96
N HIS A 574 -8.51 8.20 -6.05
CA HIS A 574 -8.30 7.19 -5.00
C HIS A 574 -9.53 6.94 -4.12
N ILE A 575 -10.46 7.89 -3.98
CA ILE A 575 -11.72 7.74 -3.22
C ILE A 575 -12.60 6.57 -3.69
N ALA A 576 -12.37 6.05 -4.91
CA ALA A 576 -13.08 4.91 -5.48
C ALA A 576 -12.18 3.71 -5.85
N SER A 577 -10.85 3.82 -5.70
CA SER A 577 -9.91 2.75 -6.06
C SER A 577 -8.59 2.85 -5.31
N ASP A 578 -8.14 1.73 -4.76
CA ASP A 578 -6.85 1.61 -4.09
C ASP A 578 -5.63 1.56 -5.03
N GLY A 579 -5.73 1.37 -6.35
CA GLY A 579 -4.64 1.58 -7.36
C GLY A 579 -3.30 0.79 -7.29
N TRP A 580 -3.10 -0.17 -8.21
CA TRP A 580 -1.98 -1.11 -8.47
C TRP A 580 -1.38 -2.03 -7.38
N SER A 581 -1.84 -3.30 -7.30
CA SER A 581 -1.01 -4.53 -7.29
C SER A 581 -1.87 -5.83 -7.37
N GLU A 582 -1.21 -7.00 -7.48
CA GLU A 582 -1.78 -8.34 -7.80
C GLU A 582 -2.31 -8.48 -9.25
N ALA A 583 -2.45 -9.65 -9.88
CA ALA A 583 -1.80 -10.98 -9.75
C ALA A 583 -1.93 -11.69 -11.14
N PRO A 584 -1.46 -12.95 -11.32
CA PRO A 584 -2.47 -14.03 -11.38
C PRO A 584 -2.02 -15.43 -10.90
N LEU A 585 -3.00 -16.32 -10.71
CA LEU A 585 -2.84 -17.78 -10.76
C LEU A 585 -3.23 -18.28 -12.17
N LEU A 586 -2.80 -19.49 -12.54
CA LEU A 586 -3.06 -20.20 -13.82
C LEU A 586 -2.29 -19.65 -15.03
N ARG A 587 -1.16 -20.29 -15.33
CA ARG A 587 -0.54 -20.36 -16.67
C ARG A 587 -0.55 -21.77 -17.28
N ASP A 588 -1.15 -22.75 -16.59
CA ASP A 588 -1.29 -24.15 -17.01
C ASP A 588 -2.71 -24.69 -16.70
N LEU A 589 -3.68 -24.28 -17.52
CA LEU A 589 -4.96 -24.97 -17.76
C LEU A 589 -5.39 -24.77 -19.23
#